data_AF-A0A1F7GE24-F1
#
_entry.id   AF-A0A1F7GE24-F1
#
_cell.length_a   1.000
_cell.length_b   1.000
_cell.length_c   1.000
_cell.angle_alpha   90.00
_cell.angle_beta   90.00
_cell.angle_gamma   90.00
#
_symmetry.space_group_name_H-M   'P 1'
#
loop_
_entity.id
_entity.type
_entity.pdbx_description
1 polymer ?
#
loop_
_entity_poly.entity_id
_entity_poly.type
_entity_poly.pdbx_seq_one_letter_code
_entity_poly.pdbx_strand_id
1 'polypeptide(L)'
;MNINHKNIYHHSKKATRDLAVKETIEDTFKVHPAYSHRRLALELKMNKKKMLRIMHTYGLKPPRLWYQKTFTTQSDPIASAIQTV
;
A
#
# COMPACT_ATOMS: atom_id res chain seq x y z
N MET A 1 42.53 -3.84 8.38
CA MET A 1 41.17 -4.33 8.07
C MET A 1 41.29 -5.37 6.96
N ASN A 2 41.31 -6.66 7.29
CA ASN A 2 41.48 -7.72 6.30
C ASN A 2 40.10 -8.20 5.80
N ILE A 3 39.56 -7.54 4.77
CA ILE A 3 38.28 -7.90 4.14
C ILE A 3 38.58 -8.78 2.93
N ASN A 4 37.92 -9.94 2.83
CA ASN A 4 38.09 -10.84 1.69
C ASN A 4 37.67 -10.14 0.38
N HIS A 5 38.54 -10.14 -0.64
CA HIS A 5 38.28 -9.48 -1.93
C HIS A 5 36.97 -9.91 -2.61
N LYS A 6 36.51 -11.15 -2.40
CA LYS A 6 35.24 -11.64 -2.95
C LYS A 6 34.03 -10.93 -2.33
N ASN A 7 34.14 -10.45 -1.10
CA ASN A 7 33.06 -9.80 -0.37
C ASN A 7 32.92 -8.31 -0.75
N ILE A 8 33.94 -7.73 -1.38
CA ILE A 8 33.92 -6.32 -1.86
C ILE A 8 32.84 -6.13 -2.92
N TYR A 9 32.62 -7.13 -3.77
CA TYR A 9 31.66 -7.09 -4.88
C TYR A 9 30.35 -7.83 -4.57
N HIS A 10 30.13 -8.25 -3.32
CA HIS A 10 28.95 -9.01 -2.97
C HIS A 10 27.71 -8.09 -2.91
N HIS A 11 26.73 -8.36 -3.78
CA HIS A 11 25.44 -7.68 -3.75
C HIS A 11 24.31 -8.62 -3.30
N SER A 12 23.39 -8.08 -2.49
CA SER A 12 22.25 -8.86 -2.01
C SER A 12 21.25 -9.10 -3.14
N LYS A 13 21.10 -10.37 -3.57
CA LYS A 13 20.07 -10.80 -4.53
C LYS A 13 18.65 -10.47 -4.07
N LYS A 14 18.43 -10.30 -2.76
CA LYS A 14 17.14 -9.91 -2.19
C LYS A 14 16.84 -8.44 -2.46
N ALA A 15 17.85 -7.57 -2.41
CA ALA A 15 17.68 -6.15 -2.70
C ALA A 15 17.26 -5.91 -4.16
N THR A 16 17.88 -6.62 -5.13
CA THR A 16 17.50 -6.53 -6.54
C THR A 16 16.04 -6.95 -6.77
N ARG A 17 15.60 -8.04 -6.13
CA ARG A 17 14.20 -8.51 -6.22
C ARG A 17 13.22 -7.56 -5.55
N ASP A 18 13.61 -6.94 -4.44
CA ASP A 18 12.77 -5.99 -3.72
C ASP A 18 12.65 -4.65 -4.49
N LEU A 19 13.70 -4.27 -5.23
CA LEU A 19 13.68 -3.10 -6.13
C LEU A 19 12.69 -3.26 -7.28
N ALA A 20 12.72 -4.40 -7.98
CA ALA A 20 11.75 -4.67 -9.07
C ALA A 20 10.30 -4.64 -8.55
N VAL A 21 10.08 -5.12 -7.33
CA VAL A 21 8.74 -5.10 -6.72
C VAL A 21 8.34 -3.69 -6.28
N LYS A 22 9.29 -2.87 -5.82
CA LYS A 22 9.04 -1.45 -5.51
C LYS A 22 8.48 -0.72 -6.74
N GLU A 23 9.10 -0.90 -7.90
CA GLU A 23 8.65 -0.29 -9.16
C GLU A 23 7.21 -0.70 -9.49
N THR A 24 6.89 -2.01 -9.39
CA THR A 24 5.51 -2.47 -9.61
C THR A 24 4.51 -1.83 -8.64
N ILE A 25 4.87 -1.64 -7.36
CA ILE A 25 4.02 -0.97 -6.37
C ILE A 25 3.80 0.49 -6.75
N GLU A 26 4.83 1.20 -7.21
CA GLU A 26 4.72 2.60 -7.63
C GLU A 26 3.78 2.76 -8.83
N ASP A 27 3.83 1.85 -9.79
CA ASP A 27 2.86 1.82 -10.90
C ASP A 27 1.44 1.51 -10.42
N THR A 28 1.30 0.57 -9.47
CA THR A 28 0.00 0.25 -8.89
C THR A 28 -0.60 1.45 -8.16
N PHE A 29 0.22 2.27 -7.49
CA PHE A 29 -0.25 3.48 -6.80
C PHE A 29 -0.80 4.56 -7.74
N LYS A 30 -0.35 4.61 -9.00
CA LYS A 30 -0.91 5.54 -10.00
C LYS A 30 -2.39 5.23 -10.28
N VAL A 31 -2.75 3.95 -10.29
CA VAL A 31 -4.13 3.48 -10.54
C VAL A 31 -4.94 3.43 -9.24
N HIS A 32 -4.31 2.97 -8.16
CA HIS A 32 -4.97 2.71 -6.87
C HIS A 32 -4.24 3.40 -5.69
N PRO A 33 -4.40 4.73 -5.53
CA PRO A 33 -3.68 5.49 -4.53
C PRO A 33 -4.05 5.14 -3.08
N ALA A 34 -5.21 4.53 -2.83
CA ALA A 34 -5.67 4.20 -1.48
C ALA A 34 -5.27 2.77 -1.01
N TYR A 35 -4.43 2.05 -1.76
CA TYR A 35 -4.13 0.66 -1.44
C TYR A 35 -3.03 0.53 -0.38
N SER A 36 -3.31 -0.18 0.70
CA SER A 36 -2.30 -0.56 1.69
C SER A 36 -1.64 -1.89 1.28
N HIS A 37 -0.59 -2.30 2.00
CA HIS A 37 0.12 -3.56 1.77
C HIS A 37 -0.79 -4.79 1.66
N ARG A 38 -1.93 -4.82 2.37
CA ARG A 38 -2.91 -5.92 2.28
C ARG A 38 -3.65 -5.94 0.93
N ARG A 39 -3.99 -4.78 0.38
CA ARG A 39 -4.69 -4.66 -0.91
C ARG A 39 -3.74 -4.90 -2.08
N LEU A 40 -2.54 -4.31 -2.03
CA LEU A 40 -1.47 -4.59 -2.99
C LEU A 40 -1.13 -6.07 -3.08
N ALA A 41 -1.10 -6.76 -1.93
CA ALA A 41 -0.85 -8.20 -1.88
C ALA A 41 -1.93 -9.02 -2.62
N LEU A 42 -3.20 -8.61 -2.56
CA LEU A 42 -4.29 -9.29 -3.26
C LEU A 42 -4.20 -9.06 -4.77
N GLU A 43 -3.98 -7.81 -5.18
CA GLU A 43 -3.89 -7.41 -6.58
C GLU A 43 -2.68 -8.03 -7.29
N LEU A 44 -1.50 -7.91 -6.69
CA LEU A 44 -0.25 -8.48 -7.22
C LEU A 44 -0.11 -9.98 -6.93
N LYS A 45 -1.09 -10.59 -6.25
CA LYS A 45 -1.08 -12.01 -5.80
C LYS A 45 0.22 -12.39 -5.07
N MET A 46 0.76 -11.47 -4.26
CA MET A 46 1.99 -11.66 -3.48
C MET A 46 1.70 -11.80 -1.98
N ASN A 47 2.65 -12.36 -1.24
CA ASN A 47 2.51 -12.48 0.21
C ASN A 47 2.51 -11.10 0.91
N LYS A 48 1.50 -10.85 1.76
CA LYS A 48 1.35 -9.62 2.57
C LYS A 48 2.58 -9.25 3.39
N LYS A 49 3.33 -10.23 3.92
CA LYS A 49 4.56 -9.97 4.71
C LYS A 49 5.68 -9.41 3.84
N LYS A 50 5.78 -9.86 2.58
CA LYS A 50 6.76 -9.35 1.61
C LYS A 50 6.43 -7.90 1.26
N MET A 51 5.17 -7.59 0.97
CA MET A 51 4.71 -6.22 0.69
C MET A 51 4.96 -5.29 1.87
N LEU A 52 4.59 -5.71 3.07
CA LEU A 52 4.83 -4.93 4.29
C LEU A 52 6.33 -4.62 4.45
N ARG A 53 7.21 -5.61 4.33
CA ARG A 53 8.67 -5.41 4.39
C ARG A 53 9.11 -4.36 3.38
N ILE A 54 8.76 -4.52 2.11
CA ILE A 54 9.21 -3.64 1.04
C ILE A 54 8.72 -2.21 1.28
N MET A 55 7.46 -2.03 1.69
CA MET A 55 6.93 -0.71 2.04
C MET A 55 7.72 -0.06 3.18
N HIS A 56 8.05 -0.81 4.24
CA HIS A 56 8.87 -0.28 5.34
C HIS A 56 10.31 0.01 4.92
N THR A 57 10.95 -0.89 4.16
CA THR A 57 12.35 -0.74 3.72
C THR A 57 12.55 0.48 2.83
N TYR A 58 11.60 0.75 1.92
CA TYR A 58 11.67 1.90 1.00
C TYR A 58 10.87 3.13 1.47
N GLY A 59 10.31 3.10 2.68
CA GLY A 59 9.53 4.21 3.23
C GLY A 59 8.23 4.53 2.47
N LEU A 60 7.74 3.62 1.64
CA LEU A 60 6.52 3.78 0.85
C LEU A 60 5.30 3.79 1.78
N LYS A 61 4.52 4.87 1.72
CA LYS A 61 3.24 4.99 2.43
C LYS A 61 2.12 5.03 1.40
N PRO A 62 0.95 4.42 1.70
CA PRO A 62 -0.21 4.60 0.84
C PRO A 62 -0.55 6.10 0.79
N PRO A 63 -0.75 6.68 -0.41
CA PRO A 63 -1.23 8.05 -0.55
C PRO A 63 -2.45 8.30 0.33
N ARG A 64 -2.37 9.31 1.20
CA ARG A 64 -3.48 9.67 2.08
C ARG A 64 -4.54 10.38 1.25
N LEU A 65 -5.77 9.87 1.24
CA LEU A 65 -6.91 10.58 0.65
C LEU A 65 -7.01 11.96 1.29
N TRP A 66 -6.94 13.01 0.47
CA TRP A 66 -6.91 14.40 0.93
C TRP A 66 -8.26 14.90 1.43
N TYR A 67 -9.37 14.26 1.05
CA TYR A 67 -10.71 14.62 1.50
C TYR A 67 -11.19 13.68 2.61
N GLN A 68 -11.82 14.25 3.65
CA GLN A 68 -12.53 13.48 4.66
C GLN A 68 -13.95 13.18 4.17
N LYS A 69 -14.39 11.93 4.31
CA LYS A 69 -15.79 11.57 4.10
C LYS A 69 -16.61 12.10 5.26
N THR A 70 -17.35 13.19 5.06
CA THR A 70 -18.41 13.59 5.97
C THR A 70 -19.55 12.59 5.80
N PHE A 71 -19.68 11.65 6.74
CA PHE A 71 -20.84 10.76 6.78
C PHE A 71 -22.07 11.61 7.13
N THR A 72 -22.83 12.04 6.13
CA THR A 72 -24.18 12.58 6.37
C THR A 72 -25.12 11.39 6.43
N THR A 73 -25.39 10.86 7.62
CA THR A 73 -26.53 9.99 7.80
C THR A 73 -27.79 10.87 7.65
N GLN A 74 -28.39 10.89 6.47
CA GLN A 74 -29.78 11.30 6.36
C GLN A 74 -30.62 10.06 6.63
N SER A 75 -31.54 10.12 7.60
CA SER A 75 -32.60 9.12 7.68
C SER A 75 -33.43 9.16 6.39
N ASP A 76 -33.90 8.01 5.91
CA ASP A 76 -34.75 7.95 4.73
C ASP A 76 -35.95 8.91 4.88
N PRO A 77 -36.19 9.82 3.93
CA PRO A 77 -37.21 10.87 4.06
C PRO A 77 -38.64 10.31 4.20
N ILE A 78 -38.84 9.04 3.85
CA ILE A 78 -40.12 8.33 4.00
C ILE A 78 -40.49 8.15 5.48
N ALA A 79 -39.51 8.02 6.39
CA ALA A 79 -39.76 7.80 7.81
C ALA A 79 -40.13 9.07 8.59
N SER A 80 -39.69 10.26 8.16
CA SER A 80 -40.03 11.53 8.83
C SER A 80 -41.42 12.06 8.50
N ALA A 81 -41.97 11.67 7.34
CA ALA A 81 -43.28 12.10 6.87
C ALA A 81 -44.47 11.46 7.63
N ILE A 82 -44.25 10.33 8.32
CA ILE A 82 -45.32 9.56 8.98
C ILE A 82 -45.68 10.14 10.37
N GLN A 83 -44.91 11.10 10.91
CA GLN A 83 -45.07 11.59 12.29
C GLN A 83 -46.09 12.74 12.48
N THR A 84 -46.81 13.19 11.44
CA THR A 84 -47.69 14.39 11.50
C THR A 84 -49.20 14.11 11.40
N VAL A 85 -49.69 13.01 11.97
CA VAL A 85 -51.14 12.77 12.15
C VAL A 85 -51.41 12.52 13.62
#